data_AF-G5NMX1-F1
#
_entry.id   AF-G5NMX1-F1
#
_cell.length_a   1.000
_cell.length_b   1.000
_cell.length_c   1.000
_cell.angle_alpha   90.00
_cell.angle_beta   90.00
_cell.angle_gamma   90.00
#
_symmetry.space_group_name_H-M   'P 1'
#
loop_
_entity.id
_entity.type
_entity.pdbx_description
1 polymer ?
#
loop_
_entity_poly.entity_id
_entity_poly.type
_entity_poly.pdbx_seq_one_letter_code
_entity_poly.pdbx_strand_id
1 'polypeptide(L)'
;MSDVVEAGLPAPESVMSRWVPGAGYADFLDERQIRRWSDERKAAARRRNLERRVNRIAPLFADELIERELETRPAYFRGKSAR
;
A
#
# COMPACT_ATOMS: atom_id res chain seq x y z
N MET A 1 18.38 -3.54 -19.72
CA MET A 1 18.39 -5.02 -19.79
C MET A 1 17.60 -5.50 -18.60
N SER A 2 16.59 -6.32 -18.84
CA SER A 2 15.74 -6.95 -17.83
C SER A 2 15.98 -8.44 -17.94
N ASP A 3 16.32 -9.09 -16.82
CA ASP A 3 16.52 -10.54 -16.77
C ASP A 3 15.34 -11.18 -16.05
N VAL A 4 14.72 -12.16 -16.69
CA VAL A 4 13.59 -12.92 -16.11
C VAL A 4 14.17 -14.04 -15.24
N VAL A 5 13.82 -14.04 -13.97
CA VAL A 5 14.31 -15.01 -12.98
C VAL A 5 13.11 -15.69 -12.32
N GLU A 6 13.22 -17.00 -12.10
CA GLU A 6 12.19 -17.76 -11.38
C GLU A 6 12.08 -17.30 -9.92
N ALA A 7 10.86 -17.19 -9.41
CA ALA A 7 10.60 -16.74 -8.06
C ALA A 7 11.25 -17.66 -7.02
N GLY A 8 12.04 -17.08 -6.11
CA GLY A 8 12.74 -17.80 -5.05
C GLY A 8 14.23 -18.06 -5.33
N LEU A 9 14.70 -17.78 -6.55
CA LEU A 9 16.13 -17.79 -6.86
C LEU A 9 16.82 -16.48 -6.46
N PRO A 10 18.14 -16.50 -6.20
CA PRO A 10 18.91 -15.30 -5.87
C PRO A 10 18.92 -14.30 -7.04
N ALA A 11 19.26 -13.04 -6.74
CA ALA A 11 19.39 -11.99 -7.74
C ALA A 11 20.38 -12.41 -8.85
N PRO A 12 20.05 -12.18 -10.13
CA PRO A 12 20.86 -12.64 -11.24
C PRO A 12 22.23 -11.93 -11.25
N GLU A 13 23.24 -12.64 -11.73
CA GLU A 13 24.64 -12.17 -11.72
C GLU A 13 24.81 -10.86 -12.52
N SER A 14 24.01 -10.67 -13.56
CA SER A 14 23.93 -9.43 -14.36
C SER A 14 23.52 -8.19 -13.54
N VAL A 15 22.72 -8.38 -12.50
CA VAL A 15 22.30 -7.31 -11.56
C VAL A 15 23.36 -7.12 -10.48
N MET A 16 23.85 -8.23 -9.92
CA MET A 16 24.85 -8.19 -8.85
C MET A 16 26.20 -7.61 -9.32
N SER A 17 26.61 -7.88 -10.56
CA SER A 17 27.83 -7.33 -11.16
C SER A 17 27.78 -5.81 -11.35
N ARG A 18 26.58 -5.22 -11.39
CA ARG A 18 26.37 -3.76 -11.49
C ARG A 18 26.17 -3.10 -10.13
N TRP A 19 26.06 -3.89 -9.07
CA TRP A 19 25.82 -3.38 -7.73
C TRP A 19 27.11 -2.75 -7.17
N VAL A 20 26.98 -1.52 -6.67
CA VAL A 20 28.04 -0.79 -5.97
C VAL A 20 27.47 -0.34 -4.63
N PRO A 21 28.24 -0.41 -3.52
CA PRO A 21 27.80 0.13 -2.24
C PRO A 21 27.35 1.60 -2.39
N GLY A 22 26.13 1.90 -1.95
CA GLY A 22 25.56 3.25 -2.06
C GLY A 22 24.84 3.57 -3.36
N ALA A 23 24.74 2.64 -4.32
CA ALA A 23 24.05 2.85 -5.60
C ALA A 23 22.50 2.86 -5.53
N GLY A 24 21.92 2.71 -4.33
CA GLY A 24 20.47 2.66 -4.13
C GLY A 24 19.88 1.26 -4.21
N TYR A 25 18.61 1.15 -4.61
CA TYR A 25 17.84 -0.09 -4.63
C TYR A 25 17.59 -0.57 -6.06
N ALA A 26 17.61 -1.89 -6.29
CA ALA A 26 17.08 -2.52 -7.50
C ALA A 26 15.63 -2.96 -7.22
N ASP A 27 14.72 -2.63 -8.14
CA ASP A 27 13.30 -3.03 -8.06
C ASP A 27 13.02 -4.17 -9.04
N PHE A 28 12.31 -5.19 -8.56
CA PHE A 28 11.97 -6.40 -9.32
C PHE A 28 10.50 -6.31 -9.70
N LEU A 29 10.24 -5.72 -10.87
CA LEU A 29 8.89 -5.53 -11.38
C LEU A 29 8.34 -6.88 -11.88
N ASP A 30 7.20 -7.26 -11.33
CA ASP A 30 6.42 -8.39 -11.82
C ASP A 30 5.57 -7.95 -13.01
N GLU A 31 5.55 -8.74 -14.09
CA GLU A 31 4.71 -8.48 -15.26
C GLU A 31 3.21 -8.69 -14.98
N ARG A 32 2.86 -9.26 -13.81
CA ARG A 32 1.48 -9.43 -13.39
C ARG A 32 0.72 -8.10 -13.43
N GLN A 33 -0.42 -8.13 -14.13
CA GLN A 33 -1.31 -6.98 -14.21
C GLN A 33 -1.67 -6.48 -12.80
N ILE A 34 -1.41 -5.21 -12.53
CA ILE A 34 -1.71 -4.58 -11.24
C ILE A 34 -3.22 -4.70 -10.97
N ARG A 35 -3.59 -5.55 -10.01
CA ARG A 35 -4.99 -5.69 -9.60
C ARG A 35 -5.42 -4.50 -8.77
N ARG A 36 -5.91 -3.45 -9.43
CA ARG A 36 -6.44 -2.25 -8.77
C ARG A 36 -7.66 -2.61 -7.93
N TRP A 37 -7.73 -2.08 -6.72
CA TRP A 37 -8.93 -2.18 -5.91
C TRP A 37 -10.05 -1.35 -6.53
N SER A 38 -11.27 -1.85 -6.47
CA SER A 38 -12.45 -1.02 -6.70
C SER A 38 -12.53 0.08 -5.63
N ASP A 39 -13.19 1.18 -5.94
CA ASP A 39 -13.33 2.30 -5.02
C ASP A 39 -14.08 1.86 -3.74
N GLU A 40 -15.05 0.96 -3.84
CA GLU A 40 -15.79 0.39 -2.69
C GLU A 40 -14.87 -0.44 -1.80
N ARG A 41 -14.04 -1.32 -2.39
CA ARG A 41 -13.06 -2.11 -1.62
C ARG A 41 -12.05 -1.21 -0.94
N LYS A 42 -11.61 -0.14 -1.62
CA LYS A 42 -10.70 0.87 -1.07
C LYS A 42 -11.33 1.65 0.07
N ALA A 43 -12.59 2.06 -0.07
CA ALA A 43 -13.38 2.73 0.97
C ALA A 43 -13.51 1.84 2.21
N ALA A 44 -13.93 0.59 2.02
CA ALA A 44 -14.10 -0.38 3.10
C ALA A 44 -12.78 -0.65 3.85
N ALA A 45 -11.68 -0.83 3.12
CA ALA A 45 -10.36 -1.01 3.73
C ALA A 45 -9.90 0.22 4.53
N ARG A 46 -10.12 1.42 4.01
CA ARG A 46 -9.79 2.68 4.71
C ARG A 46 -10.57 2.84 6.02
N ARG A 47 -11.88 2.56 6.00
CA ARG A 47 -12.75 2.61 7.19
C ARG A 47 -12.29 1.61 8.25
N ARG A 48 -12.09 0.35 7.86
CA ARG A 48 -11.62 -0.69 8.77
C ARG A 48 -10.25 -0.38 9.37
N ASN A 49 -9.34 0.22 8.61
CA ASN A 49 -8.03 0.62 9.12
C ASN A 49 -8.12 1.82 10.06
N LEU A 50 -9.02 2.77 9.82
CA LEU A 50 -9.30 3.88 10.74
C LEU A 50 -9.81 3.32 12.07
N GLU A 51 -10.87 2.50 12.04
CA GLU A 51 -11.46 1.88 13.22
C GLU A 51 -10.42 1.15 14.06
N ARG A 52 -9.61 0.26 13.45
CA ARG A 52 -8.55 -0.46 14.16
C ARG A 52 -7.51 0.47 14.77
N ARG A 53 -7.09 1.49 14.03
CA ARG A 53 -6.04 2.40 14.50
C ARG A 53 -6.53 3.22 15.68
N VAL A 54 -7.76 3.74 15.62
CA VAL A 54 -8.34 4.55 16.68
C VAL A 54 -8.63 3.70 17.91
N ASN A 55 -9.28 2.54 17.76
CA ASN A 55 -9.54 1.61 18.88
C ASN A 55 -8.26 1.19 19.60
N ARG A 56 -7.13 1.08 18.88
CA ARG A 56 -5.84 0.78 19.49
C ARG A 56 -5.23 1.94 20.28
N ILE A 57 -5.38 3.17 19.81
CA ILE A 57 -4.69 4.35 20.38
C ILE A 57 -5.54 5.06 21.44
N ALA A 58 -6.84 5.20 21.19
CA ALA A 58 -7.78 5.95 22.00
C ALA A 58 -9.14 5.24 22.07
N PRO A 59 -9.21 4.05 22.72
CA PRO A 59 -10.43 3.25 22.76
C PRO A 59 -11.61 3.98 23.40
N LEU A 60 -11.36 4.80 24.43
CA LEU A 60 -12.42 5.52 25.15
C LEU A 60 -13.11 6.60 24.31
N PHE A 61 -12.43 7.11 23.28
CA PHE A 61 -12.95 8.15 22.39
C PHE A 61 -13.10 7.64 20.96
N ALA A 62 -13.19 6.32 20.77
CA ALA A 62 -13.04 5.74 19.45
C ALA A 62 -14.14 6.20 18.49
N ASP A 63 -15.39 6.16 18.95
CA ASP A 63 -16.55 6.50 18.12
C ASP A 63 -16.51 7.98 17.70
N GLU A 64 -16.28 8.90 18.64
CA GLU A 64 -16.20 10.35 18.36
C GLU A 64 -15.07 10.68 17.37
N LEU A 65 -13.88 10.09 17.57
CA LEU A 65 -12.73 10.35 16.71
C LEU A 65 -12.90 9.73 15.31
N ILE A 66 -13.58 8.59 15.22
CA ILE A 66 -13.90 7.96 13.92
C ILE A 66 -14.91 8.83 13.17
N GLU A 67 -16.00 9.24 13.79
CA GLU A 67 -17.04 10.08 13.18
C GLU A 67 -16.44 11.39 12.67
N ARG A 68 -15.69 12.10 13.53
CA ARG A 68 -15.03 13.36 13.17
C ARG A 68 -14.09 13.21 11.97
N GLU A 69 -13.29 12.14 11.92
CA GLU A 69 -12.36 11.92 10.80
C GLU A 69 -13.11 11.58 9.50
N LEU A 70 -14.22 10.82 9.59
CA LEU A 70 -15.08 10.53 8.44
C LEU A 70 -15.73 11.80 7.88
N GLU A 71 -16.14 12.73 8.74
CA GLU A 71 -16.69 14.03 8.38
C GLU A 71 -15.65 15.01 7.82
N THR A 72 -14.43 14.99 8.39
CA THR A 72 -13.35 15.87 7.95
C THR A 72 -12.86 15.49 6.55
N ARG A 73 -12.86 14.19 6.21
CA ARG A 73 -12.28 13.69 4.95
C ARG A 73 -13.20 12.72 4.20
N PRO A 74 -14.43 13.13 3.85
CA PRO A 74 -15.44 12.22 3.30
C PRO A 74 -15.05 11.71 1.91
N ALA A 75 -14.31 12.49 1.12
CA ALA A 75 -13.80 12.05 -0.19
C ALA A 75 -12.81 10.87 -0.06
N TYR A 76 -11.95 10.88 0.96
CA TYR A 76 -10.98 9.82 1.19
C TYR A 76 -11.67 8.51 1.58
N PHE A 77 -12.64 8.55 2.48
CA PHE A 77 -13.36 7.35 2.95
C PHE A 77 -14.50 6.89 2.04
N ARG A 78 -14.89 7.69 1.03
CA ARG A 78 -15.75 7.24 -0.08
C ARG A 78 -15.00 6.43 -1.14
N GLY A 79 -13.68 6.30 -1.01
CA GLY A 79 -12.89 5.44 -1.90
C GLY A 79 -12.56 6.06 -3.25
N LYS A 80 -13.06 7.27 -3.57
CA LYS A 80 -12.83 7.96 -4.84
C LYS A 80 -11.34 7.94 -5.18
N SER A 81 -11.01 7.29 -6.30
CA SER A 81 -9.73 7.53 -6.96
C SER A 81 -9.85 8.89 -7.67
N ALA A 82 -8.96 9.84 -7.36
CA ALA A 82 -8.76 10.97 -8.26
C ALA A 82 -8.26 10.35 -9.56
N ARG A 83 -9.14 10.27 -10.56
CA ARG A 83 -8.84 9.68 -11.86
C ARG A 83 -8.73 10.80 -12.87
#